data_AF-A0A517VSZ8-F1
#
_entry.id   AF-A0A517VSZ8-F1
#
_cell.length_a   1.000
_cell.length_b   1.000
_cell.length_c   1.000
_cell.angle_alpha   90.00
_cell.angle_beta   90.00
_cell.angle_gamma   90.00
#
_symmetry.space_group_name_H-M   'P 1'
#
loop_
_entity.id
_entity.type
_entity.pdbx_description
1 polymer ?
#
loop_
_entity_poly.entity_id
_entity_poly.type
_entity_poly.pdbx_seq_one_letter_code
_entity_poly.pdbx_strand_id
1 'polypeptide(L)'
;MSDDLTPAENNDDHSEESNQERHTQEIRHSQVSARVPEGVSRGVFSTGAVVLQGGHEFILDFLLRISTPQQVAARVVLPIGVVPQMIRALRDNLNNYEKRFGTPVIPTPIPQQVTGSADAINVGPGMEVAPSESPTPPVASVGSDINAGASGEAVQPEAESESNPQQPAAEPVAKPAEAGQKPPSAEDLYDELKLPDEMLSGVYANAVRIGHSATEFSFDFITTFFPRSCVSARVHMAAPNIPRLLDSLTHSFEQFQRKVAEQQKRQQPPEGGQPGNL
;
A
#
# COMPACT_ATOMS: atom_id res chain seq x y z
N MET A 1 -88.36 -37.78 -5.14
CA MET A 1 -87.26 -38.34 -4.32
C MET A 1 -86.12 -38.56 -5.29
N SER A 2 -85.22 -37.58 -5.31
CA SER A 2 -83.95 -37.57 -6.02
C SER A 2 -82.99 -38.57 -5.37
N ASP A 3 -81.97 -39.02 -6.11
CA ASP A 3 -80.61 -39.41 -5.68
C ASP A 3 -80.00 -40.17 -6.88
N ASP A 4 -79.38 -39.48 -7.84
CA ASP A 4 -78.01 -38.96 -7.86
C ASP A 4 -76.94 -40.07 -7.98
N LEU A 5 -76.30 -40.08 -9.15
CA LEU A 5 -75.26 -41.01 -9.58
C LEU A 5 -73.89 -40.42 -9.22
N THR A 6 -73.15 -41.05 -8.32
CA THR A 6 -71.71 -40.79 -8.15
C THR A 6 -70.89 -41.81 -8.97
N PRO A 7 -70.03 -41.35 -9.90
CA PRO A 7 -69.07 -42.22 -10.57
C PRO A 7 -67.69 -42.16 -9.91
N ALA A 8 -67.05 -43.34 -9.88
CA ALA A 8 -65.61 -43.60 -9.95
C ALA A 8 -64.67 -42.90 -8.94
N GLU A 9 -64.26 -43.65 -7.93
CA GLU A 9 -62.98 -43.46 -7.24
C GLU A 9 -61.82 -43.67 -8.24
N ASN A 10 -61.22 -42.57 -8.72
CA ASN A 10 -59.87 -42.57 -9.27
C ASN A 10 -58.91 -42.17 -8.16
N ASN A 11 -58.30 -43.16 -7.51
CA ASN A 11 -56.96 -42.99 -6.96
C ASN A 11 -55.99 -43.32 -8.09
N ASP A 12 -55.17 -42.37 -8.52
CA ASP A 12 -53.74 -42.61 -8.71
C ASP A 12 -52.99 -41.32 -9.07
N ASP A 13 -51.86 -41.17 -8.38
CA ASP A 13 -50.65 -40.48 -8.78
C ASP A 13 -50.61 -38.93 -8.72
N HIS A 14 -50.65 -38.39 -7.50
CA HIS A 14 -49.88 -37.20 -7.20
C HIS A 14 -48.40 -37.57 -7.09
N SER A 15 -47.71 -37.57 -8.22
CA SER A 15 -46.25 -37.42 -8.25
C SER A 15 -45.91 -36.00 -7.76
N GLU A 16 -45.88 -35.81 -6.44
CA GLU A 16 -45.23 -34.66 -5.84
C GLU A 16 -43.73 -34.78 -6.14
N GLU A 17 -43.31 -34.20 -7.26
CA GLU A 17 -41.91 -33.87 -7.51
C GLU A 17 -41.39 -33.14 -6.28
N SER A 18 -40.53 -33.82 -5.52
CA SER A 18 -39.76 -33.22 -4.45
C SER A 18 -38.90 -32.11 -5.07
N ASN A 19 -39.44 -30.89 -5.09
CA ASN A 19 -38.66 -29.70 -5.40
C ASN A 19 -37.71 -29.52 -4.23
N GLN A 20 -36.58 -30.22 -4.30
CA GLN A 20 -35.50 -30.17 -3.34
C GLN A 20 -35.01 -28.71 -3.32
N GLU A 21 -35.55 -27.94 -2.38
CA GLU A 21 -35.31 -26.51 -2.24
C GLU A 21 -33.80 -26.28 -2.25
N ARG A 22 -33.28 -25.67 -3.31
CA ARG A 22 -31.88 -25.25 -3.36
C ARG A 22 -31.69 -24.20 -2.27
N HIS A 23 -31.14 -24.60 -1.13
CA HIS A 23 -30.80 -23.69 -0.03
C HIS A 23 -29.70 -22.72 -0.48
N THR A 24 -30.10 -21.58 -1.04
CA THR A 24 -29.21 -20.45 -1.36
C THR A 24 -29.30 -19.47 -0.20
N GLN A 25 -28.29 -19.45 0.67
CA GLN A 25 -28.20 -18.51 1.78
C GLN A 25 -27.02 -17.55 1.54
N GLU A 26 -27.25 -16.25 1.64
CA GLU A 26 -26.17 -15.26 1.65
C GLU A 26 -25.49 -15.30 3.02
N ILE A 27 -24.23 -15.73 3.06
CA ILE A 27 -23.46 -15.81 4.31
C ILE A 27 -22.47 -14.64 4.39
N ARG A 28 -22.61 -13.81 5.42
CA ARG A 28 -21.71 -12.68 5.70
C ARG A 28 -20.76 -13.00 6.85
N HIS A 29 -19.46 -12.87 6.61
CA HIS A 29 -18.43 -13.10 7.63
C HIS A 29 -17.49 -11.90 7.78
N SER A 30 -16.97 -11.73 9.00
CA SER A 30 -16.03 -10.65 9.32
C SER A 30 -14.58 -11.05 8.99
N GLN A 31 -13.83 -10.08 8.48
CA GLN A 31 -12.38 -10.18 8.28
C GLN A 31 -11.58 -10.16 9.60
N VAL A 32 -12.15 -9.67 10.70
CA VAL A 32 -11.46 -9.51 11.99
C VAL A 32 -11.07 -10.85 12.61
N SER A 33 -11.78 -11.93 12.28
CA SER A 33 -11.52 -13.29 12.76
C SER A 33 -10.69 -14.15 11.80
N ALA A 34 -10.01 -13.53 10.82
CA ALA A 34 -9.25 -14.27 9.82
C ALA A 34 -8.13 -15.11 10.47
N ARG A 35 -8.10 -16.41 10.13
CA ARG A 35 -7.03 -17.31 10.56
C ARG A 35 -5.78 -17.01 9.74
N VAL A 36 -4.61 -17.08 10.38
CA VAL A 36 -3.32 -16.99 9.70
C VAL A 36 -2.75 -18.42 9.58
N PRO A 37 -2.59 -18.97 8.36
CA PRO A 37 -1.87 -20.22 8.15
C PRO A 37 -0.40 -20.09 8.54
N GLU A 38 0.21 -21.18 9.02
CA GLU A 38 1.61 -21.18 9.46
C GLU A 38 2.58 -20.76 8.33
N GLY A 39 2.38 -21.28 7.11
CA GLY A 39 3.21 -20.92 5.95
C GLY A 39 3.14 -19.45 5.53
N VAL A 40 2.08 -18.73 5.91
CA VAL A 40 1.90 -17.29 5.62
C VAL A 40 2.24 -16.43 6.84
N SER A 41 2.34 -17.02 8.04
CA SER A 41 2.45 -16.29 9.31
C SER A 41 3.65 -15.33 9.38
N ARG A 42 4.80 -15.75 8.84
CA ARG A 42 6.02 -14.95 8.75
C ARG A 42 5.92 -13.84 7.71
N GLY A 43 5.11 -14.04 6.67
CA GLY A 43 5.05 -13.16 5.51
C GLY A 43 6.36 -13.07 4.73
N VAL A 44 6.35 -12.18 3.74
CA VAL A 44 7.51 -11.86 2.89
C VAL A 44 7.82 -10.38 2.97
N PHE A 45 9.10 -10.03 2.85
CA PHE A 45 9.52 -8.63 2.73
C PHE A 45 9.51 -8.18 1.27
N SER A 46 9.21 -6.91 1.08
CA SER A 46 9.18 -6.28 -0.23
C SER A 46 9.85 -4.91 -0.21
N THR A 47 10.55 -4.62 -1.30
CA THR A 47 11.23 -3.34 -1.57
C THR A 47 10.42 -2.40 -2.46
N GLY A 48 9.27 -2.86 -2.96
CA GLY A 48 8.39 -2.10 -3.84
C GLY A 48 7.30 -2.97 -4.43
N ALA A 49 6.39 -2.39 -5.21
CA ALA A 49 5.43 -3.18 -5.96
C ALA A 49 5.21 -2.61 -7.35
N VAL A 50 4.76 -3.46 -8.26
CA VAL A 50 4.20 -3.10 -9.57
C VAL A 50 2.71 -3.39 -9.52
N VAL A 51 1.92 -2.43 -10.02
CA VAL A 51 0.46 -2.51 -10.05
C VAL A 51 0.02 -2.66 -11.49
N LEU A 52 -0.63 -3.78 -11.79
CA LEU A 52 -1.15 -4.07 -13.12
C LEU A 52 -2.66 -4.09 -13.08
N GLN A 53 -3.23 -3.50 -14.11
CA GLN A 53 -4.67 -3.47 -14.33
C GLN A 53 -5.05 -4.52 -15.38
N GLY A 54 -5.81 -5.53 -14.97
CA GLY A 54 -6.51 -6.45 -15.88
C GLY A 54 -7.93 -5.97 -16.22
N GLY A 55 -8.70 -6.80 -16.93
CA GLY A 55 -10.09 -6.50 -17.28
C GLY A 55 -11.04 -6.53 -16.08
N HIS A 56 -10.82 -7.47 -15.15
CA HIS A 56 -11.69 -7.70 -13.99
C HIS A 56 -10.96 -7.65 -12.64
N GLU A 57 -9.63 -7.62 -12.68
CA GLU A 57 -8.76 -7.81 -11.53
C GLU A 57 -7.55 -6.87 -11.62
N PHE A 58 -7.02 -6.51 -10.47
CA PHE A 58 -5.73 -5.86 -10.33
C PHE A 58 -4.73 -6.88 -9.81
N ILE A 59 -3.52 -6.87 -10.39
CA ILE A 59 -2.42 -7.71 -9.94
C ILE A 59 -1.40 -6.81 -9.25
N LEU A 60 -1.04 -7.16 -8.02
CA LEU A 60 -0.01 -6.50 -7.24
C LEU A 60 1.17 -7.44 -7.11
N ASP A 61 2.25 -7.12 -7.82
CA ASP A 61 3.50 -7.84 -7.74
C ASP A 61 4.46 -7.10 -6.81
N PHE A 62 4.67 -7.65 -5.64
CA PHE A 62 5.64 -7.17 -4.66
C PHE A 62 7.03 -7.68 -5.03
N LEU A 63 8.00 -6.76 -5.10
CA LEU A 63 9.33 -7.04 -5.64
C LEU A 63 10.42 -6.99 -4.57
N LEU A 64 11.40 -7.89 -4.71
CA LEU A 64 12.69 -7.83 -4.05
C LEU A 64 13.75 -7.37 -5.06
N ARG A 65 14.27 -6.15 -4.85
CA ARG A 65 15.25 -5.50 -5.72
C ARG A 65 16.70 -5.61 -5.23
N ILE A 66 16.99 -6.66 -4.46
CA ILE A 66 18.32 -6.91 -3.88
C ILE A 66 19.26 -7.62 -4.86
N SER A 67 18.73 -8.26 -5.90
CA SER A 67 19.48 -9.00 -6.92
C SER A 67 18.97 -8.63 -8.31
N THR A 68 19.83 -8.74 -9.31
CA THR A 68 19.46 -8.79 -10.73
C THR A 68 19.53 -10.25 -11.20
N PRO A 69 18.47 -10.80 -11.84
CA PRO A 69 17.16 -10.20 -12.07
C PRO A 69 16.39 -9.96 -10.77
N GLN A 70 15.56 -8.92 -10.77
CA GLN A 70 14.69 -8.61 -9.64
C GLN A 70 13.68 -9.75 -9.48
N GLN A 71 13.27 -10.04 -8.24
CA GLN A 71 12.39 -11.19 -7.98
C GLN A 71 11.02 -10.73 -7.51
N VAL A 72 9.97 -11.40 -8.00
CA VAL A 72 8.63 -11.24 -7.42
C VAL A 72 8.56 -12.07 -6.14
N ALA A 73 8.29 -11.41 -5.00
CA ALA A 73 8.24 -12.01 -3.67
C ALA A 73 6.82 -12.32 -3.19
N ALA A 74 5.83 -11.56 -3.66
CA ALA A 74 4.43 -11.94 -3.59
C ALA A 74 3.68 -11.43 -4.83
N ARG A 75 2.77 -12.25 -5.37
CA ARG A 75 1.79 -11.81 -6.37
C ARG A 75 0.40 -11.94 -5.77
N VAL A 76 -0.32 -10.83 -5.68
CA VAL A 76 -1.67 -10.78 -5.12
C VAL A 76 -2.65 -10.31 -6.19
N VAL A 77 -3.72 -11.06 -6.39
CA VAL A 77 -4.80 -10.75 -7.31
C VAL A 77 -5.98 -10.19 -6.51
N LEU A 78 -6.39 -8.96 -6.83
CA LEU A 78 -7.48 -8.24 -6.17
C LEU A 78 -8.62 -7.97 -7.15
N PRO A 79 -9.89 -8.19 -6.77
CA PRO A 79 -11.02 -7.68 -7.51
C PRO A 79 -10.98 -6.14 -7.59
N ILE A 80 -11.42 -5.59 -8.72
CA ILE A 80 -11.46 -4.13 -8.93
C ILE A 80 -12.18 -3.39 -7.80
N GLY A 81 -13.28 -3.96 -7.28
CA GLY A 81 -14.08 -3.35 -6.20
C GLY A 81 -13.33 -3.16 -4.87
N VAL A 82 -12.22 -3.88 -4.66
CA VAL A 82 -11.41 -3.83 -3.44
C VAL A 82 -10.37 -2.70 -3.50
N VAL A 83 -9.88 -2.37 -4.70
CA VAL A 83 -8.79 -1.40 -4.90
C VAL A 83 -9.10 -0.01 -4.30
N PRO A 84 -10.29 0.59 -4.46
CA PRO A 84 -10.62 1.86 -3.79
C PRO A 84 -10.51 1.79 -2.27
N GLN A 85 -10.92 0.66 -1.69
CA GLN A 85 -10.90 0.46 -0.24
C GLN A 85 -9.46 0.34 0.24
N MET A 86 -8.62 -0.40 -0.49
CA MET A 86 -7.18 -0.49 -0.23
C MET A 86 -6.51 0.87 -0.30
N ILE A 87 -6.79 1.69 -1.33
CA ILE A 87 -6.22 3.04 -1.48
C ILE A 87 -6.57 3.92 -0.27
N ARG A 88 -7.87 3.94 0.12
CA ARG A 88 -8.31 4.71 1.29
C ARG A 88 -7.64 4.22 2.57
N ALA A 89 -7.65 2.91 2.81
CA ALA A 89 -7.03 2.33 4.00
C ALA A 89 -5.53 2.60 4.07
N LEU A 90 -4.81 2.53 2.94
CA LEU A 90 -3.38 2.81 2.88
C LEU A 90 -3.09 4.28 3.16
N ARG A 91 -3.89 5.19 2.59
CA ARG A 91 -3.80 6.63 2.85
C ARG A 91 -4.05 6.96 4.31
N ASP A 92 -5.09 6.41 4.91
CA ASP A 92 -5.41 6.63 6.32
C ASP A 92 -4.29 6.11 7.25
N ASN A 93 -3.74 4.94 6.93
CA ASN A 93 -2.61 4.38 7.68
C ASN A 93 -1.34 5.22 7.51
N LEU A 94 -1.06 5.74 6.30
CA LEU A 94 0.08 6.63 6.07
C LEU A 94 -0.07 7.95 6.85
N ASN A 95 -1.24 8.58 6.80
CA ASN A 95 -1.53 9.78 7.58
C ASN A 95 -1.36 9.54 9.10
N ASN A 96 -1.79 8.37 9.59
CA ASN A 96 -1.64 8.01 11.00
C ASN A 96 -0.18 7.72 11.39
N TYR A 97 0.57 7.09 10.49
CA TYR A 97 2.01 6.91 10.65
C TYR A 97 2.72 8.27 10.75
N GLU A 98 2.44 9.20 9.83
CA GLU A 98 3.10 10.51 9.78
C GLU A 98 2.84 11.33 11.05
N LYS A 99 1.60 11.27 11.57
CA LYS A 99 1.27 11.90 12.86
C LYS A 99 2.04 11.33 14.04
N ARG A 100 2.43 10.05 14.00
CA ARG A 100 3.09 9.34 15.11
C ARG A 100 4.61 9.36 15.01
N PHE A 101 5.15 9.25 13.80
CA PHE A 101 6.57 9.02 13.55
C PHE A 101 7.22 10.07 12.64
N GLY A 102 6.44 10.97 12.05
CA GLY A 102 6.90 11.93 11.04
C GLY A 102 6.94 11.35 9.62
N THR A 103 7.37 12.18 8.66
CA THR A 103 7.42 11.79 7.25
C THR A 103 8.42 10.64 7.03
N PRO A 104 8.04 9.55 6.34
CA PRO A 104 8.96 8.49 5.98
C PRO A 104 10.10 9.03 5.10
N VAL A 105 11.33 9.04 5.61
CA VAL A 105 12.53 9.42 4.84
C VAL A 105 13.33 8.18 4.48
N ILE A 106 13.80 8.11 3.23
CA ILE A 106 14.81 7.11 2.84
C ILE A 106 16.14 7.60 3.41
N PRO A 107 16.84 6.81 4.25
CA PRO A 107 18.16 7.18 4.71
C PRO A 107 19.08 7.46 3.52
N THR A 108 19.65 8.65 3.47
CA THR A 108 20.63 9.00 2.43
C THR A 108 21.86 8.09 2.59
N PRO A 109 22.38 7.47 1.52
CA PRO A 109 23.61 6.70 1.61
C PRO A 109 24.72 7.59 2.16
N ILE A 110 25.36 7.17 3.26
CA ILE A 110 26.54 7.86 3.77
C ILE A 110 27.63 7.69 2.71
N PRO A 111 28.26 8.77 2.21
CA PRO A 111 29.38 8.64 1.28
C PRO A 111 30.45 7.75 1.91
N GLN A 112 30.88 6.71 1.20
CA GLN A 112 32.02 5.90 1.63
C GLN A 112 33.24 6.83 1.72
N GLN A 113 33.62 7.20 2.95
CA GLN A 113 34.90 7.84 3.17
C GLN A 113 35.97 6.82 2.82
N VAL A 114 36.60 7.01 1.66
CA VAL A 114 37.86 6.37 1.32
C VAL A 114 38.85 6.68 2.43
N THR A 115 39.07 5.72 3.33
CA THR A 115 40.21 5.76 4.25
C THR A 115 41.47 5.50 3.45
N GLY A 116 41.92 6.52 2.71
CA GLY A 116 43.22 6.55 2.08
C GLY A 116 44.26 6.97 3.09
N SER A 117 45.01 6.00 3.62
CA SER A 117 46.41 6.14 4.03
C SER A 117 46.96 4.77 4.40
N ALA A 118 47.39 4.05 3.36
CA ALA A 118 48.44 3.07 3.52
C ALA A 118 49.74 3.86 3.74
N ASP A 119 50.04 4.20 5.00
CA ASP A 119 51.37 4.67 5.40
C ASP A 119 51.88 3.80 6.55
N ALA A 120 52.90 3.03 6.21
CA ALA A 120 53.93 2.44 7.05
C ALA A 120 53.48 1.71 8.34
N ILE A 121 53.44 0.38 8.23
CA ILE A 121 53.81 -0.51 9.34
C ILE A 121 55.25 -0.17 9.74
N ASN A 122 55.43 0.64 10.79
CA ASN A 122 56.74 0.81 11.43
C ASN A 122 56.86 -0.20 12.57
N VAL A 123 57.59 -1.29 12.31
CA VAL A 123 58.04 -2.23 13.35
C VAL A 123 59.42 -1.76 13.82
N GLY A 124 59.53 -1.31 15.06
CA GLY A 124 60.83 -1.03 15.69
C GLY A 124 60.70 -0.74 17.20
N PRO A 125 61.70 -1.08 18.04
CA PRO A 125 61.47 -1.79 19.30
C PRO A 125 61.81 -0.99 20.57
N GLY A 126 61.27 -1.43 21.71
CA GLY A 126 61.95 -1.39 23.02
C GLY A 126 61.48 -0.36 24.06
N MET A 127 61.32 -0.86 25.30
CA MET A 127 61.11 -0.15 26.58
C MET A 127 59.78 0.62 26.70
N GLU A 128 58.97 0.54 27.75
CA GLU A 128 59.23 0.28 29.17
C GLU A 128 57.90 -0.09 29.87
N VAL A 129 58.00 -0.55 31.11
CA VAL A 129 57.00 -1.31 31.87
C VAL A 129 56.21 -0.42 32.84
N ALA A 130 54.91 -0.71 32.97
CA ALA A 130 54.04 -0.60 34.17
C ALA A 130 53.47 0.78 34.61
N PRO A 131 52.42 0.81 35.47
CA PRO A 131 51.25 -0.06 35.55
C PRO A 131 49.90 0.70 35.61
N SER A 132 48.85 -0.10 35.52
CA SER A 132 47.44 0.17 35.81
C SER A 132 47.16 0.70 37.23
N GLU A 133 46.36 1.77 37.34
CA GLU A 133 45.55 2.05 38.53
C GLU A 133 44.18 2.62 38.12
N SER A 134 43.14 1.88 38.48
CA SER A 134 41.78 2.39 38.68
C SER A 134 41.57 2.64 40.18
N PRO A 135 40.81 3.67 40.57
CA PRO A 135 39.72 3.38 41.50
C PRO A 135 38.41 4.12 41.21
N THR A 136 37.37 3.47 41.71
CA THR A 136 35.91 3.71 41.81
C THR A 136 35.47 5.05 42.46
N PRO A 137 34.15 5.39 42.43
CA PRO A 137 33.61 6.75 42.50
C PRO A 137 33.24 7.19 43.93
N PRO A 138 32.76 8.44 44.13
CA PRO A 138 31.89 8.76 45.25
C PRO A 138 30.44 9.04 44.84
N VAL A 139 29.56 8.61 45.73
CA VAL A 139 28.10 8.79 45.75
C VAL A 139 27.70 10.14 46.35
N ALA A 140 26.57 10.67 45.84
CA ALA A 140 25.55 11.50 46.50
C ALA A 140 25.92 12.86 47.13
N SER A 141 25.22 13.93 46.71
CA SER A 141 24.08 14.49 47.47
C SER A 141 23.56 15.83 46.88
N VAL A 142 22.25 15.87 46.64
CA VAL A 142 21.25 16.94 46.91
C VAL A 142 21.74 18.39 47.04
N GLY A 143 21.08 19.27 46.29
CA GLY A 143 21.01 20.71 46.54
C GLY A 143 20.07 21.41 45.56
N SER A 144 18.79 21.47 45.90
CA SER A 144 17.82 22.42 45.34
C SER A 144 18.32 23.84 45.57
N ASP A 145 18.12 24.76 44.62
CA ASP A 145 17.72 26.13 44.94
C ASP A 145 17.10 26.85 43.75
N ILE A 146 16.28 27.81 44.14
CA ILE A 146 15.16 28.48 43.49
C ILE A 146 15.59 29.88 43.00
N ASN A 147 15.13 30.33 41.82
CA ASN A 147 14.75 31.72 41.47
C ASN A 147 14.34 31.76 39.99
N ALA A 148 13.13 32.14 39.53
CA ALA A 148 12.17 33.22 39.83
C ALA A 148 12.53 34.61 39.27
N GLY A 149 11.62 35.13 38.41
CA GLY A 149 11.45 36.53 37.99
C GLY A 149 12.24 36.96 36.76
N ALA A 150 11.74 37.75 35.80
CA ALA A 150 10.49 38.49 35.63
C ALA A 150 10.45 39.00 34.16
N SER A 151 9.32 38.99 33.44
CA SER A 151 8.36 40.10 33.21
C SER A 151 8.51 40.84 31.85
N GLY A 152 7.36 41.14 31.22
CA GLY A 152 7.15 42.08 30.10
C GLY A 152 6.46 41.43 28.89
N GLU A 153 5.11 41.38 28.76
CA GLU A 153 4.20 42.43 28.21
C GLU A 153 4.73 43.08 26.93
N ALA A 154 4.01 43.37 25.86
CA ALA A 154 2.71 43.06 25.26
C ALA A 154 2.73 43.82 23.88
N VAL A 155 1.64 43.75 23.11
CA VAL A 155 1.25 44.69 22.02
C VAL A 155 1.60 44.28 20.57
N GLN A 156 0.55 43.91 19.83
CA GLN A 156 0.36 44.18 18.38
C GLN A 156 -0.19 45.62 18.24
N PRO A 157 -0.04 46.33 17.10
CA PRO A 157 -1.08 46.22 16.07
C PRO A 157 -0.68 46.52 14.59
N GLU A 158 -1.55 46.06 13.70
CA GLU A 158 -2.10 46.72 12.48
C GLU A 158 -1.26 47.08 11.24
N ALA A 159 -1.98 47.02 10.12
CA ALA A 159 -1.56 47.09 8.72
C ALA A 159 -1.53 48.52 8.16
N GLU A 160 -0.79 48.75 7.07
CA GLU A 160 -1.21 49.62 5.96
C GLU A 160 -0.29 49.46 4.74
N SER A 161 -0.89 49.65 3.56
CA SER A 161 -0.27 49.53 2.23
C SER A 161 0.20 50.90 1.74
N GLU A 162 1.30 50.99 0.98
CA GLU A 162 1.44 52.01 -0.08
C GLU A 162 2.56 51.69 -1.09
N SER A 163 2.27 52.06 -2.35
CA SER A 163 2.99 52.07 -3.63
C SER A 163 4.40 52.69 -3.61
N ASN A 164 5.39 52.46 -4.50
CA ASN A 164 5.50 52.44 -5.99
C ASN A 164 7.03 52.24 -6.35
N PRO A 165 7.60 52.46 -7.57
CA PRO A 165 7.46 51.87 -8.92
C PRO A 165 8.74 51.15 -9.47
N GLN A 166 8.58 50.40 -10.58
CA GLN A 166 9.48 50.11 -11.74
C GLN A 166 11.03 50.03 -11.53
N GLN A 167 11.77 48.96 -11.90
CA GLN A 167 12.19 48.54 -13.28
C GLN A 167 13.47 47.66 -13.18
N PRO A 168 13.98 46.91 -14.20
CA PRO A 168 13.41 46.23 -15.36
C PRO A 168 13.56 44.69 -15.32
N ALA A 169 12.93 44.01 -16.28
CA ALA A 169 12.98 42.57 -16.53
C ALA A 169 14.40 42.00 -16.66
N ALA A 170 14.68 40.93 -15.92
CA ALA A 170 15.75 39.99 -16.19
C ALA A 170 15.11 38.68 -16.67
N GLU A 171 15.50 38.25 -17.87
CA GLU A 171 15.13 36.98 -18.49
C GLU A 171 15.45 35.80 -17.56
N PRO A 172 14.54 34.84 -17.35
CA PRO A 172 14.90 33.61 -16.68
C PRO A 172 15.70 32.76 -17.67
N VAL A 173 17.01 32.65 -17.42
CA VAL A 173 17.91 31.70 -18.08
C VAL A 173 17.28 30.30 -18.00
N ALA A 174 16.89 29.78 -19.16
CA ALA A 174 16.34 28.45 -19.32
C ALA A 174 17.35 27.42 -18.82
N LYS A 175 17.01 26.71 -17.74
CA LYS A 175 17.66 25.43 -17.42
C LYS A 175 17.37 24.46 -18.58
N PRO A 176 18.35 23.71 -19.09
CA PRO A 176 18.11 22.72 -20.12
C PRO A 176 17.09 21.70 -19.61
N ALA A 177 16.05 21.47 -20.40
CA ALA A 177 15.10 20.39 -20.19
C ALA A 177 15.86 19.06 -20.19
N GLU A 178 15.99 18.43 -19.03
CA GLU A 178 16.27 17.00 -18.96
C GLU A 178 15.16 16.30 -19.73
N ALA A 179 15.54 15.61 -20.80
CA ALA A 179 14.66 14.77 -21.58
C ALA A 179 13.96 13.78 -20.64
N GLY A 180 12.67 14.02 -20.39
CA GLY A 180 11.84 13.16 -19.57
C GLY A 180 11.82 11.76 -20.19
N GLN A 181 12.65 10.87 -19.64
CA GLN A 181 12.52 9.44 -19.90
C GLN A 181 11.14 9.04 -19.37
N LYS A 182 10.24 8.71 -20.31
CA LYS A 182 8.95 8.12 -19.99
C LYS A 182 9.22 6.94 -19.05
N PRO A 183 8.52 6.84 -17.90
CA PRO A 183 8.71 5.70 -17.01
C PRO A 183 8.57 4.40 -17.82
N PRO A 184 9.45 3.40 -17.60
CA PRO A 184 9.46 2.16 -18.37
C PRO A 184 8.07 1.53 -18.39
N SER A 185 7.71 0.91 -19.52
CA SER A 185 6.40 0.26 -19.62
C SER A 185 6.33 -0.91 -18.65
N ALA A 186 5.13 -1.29 -18.23
CA ALA A 186 4.97 -2.44 -17.34
C ALA A 186 5.58 -3.71 -17.96
N GLU A 187 5.45 -3.89 -19.28
CA GLU A 187 6.01 -5.02 -20.03
C GLU A 187 7.55 -5.07 -19.93
N ASP A 188 8.24 -3.94 -20.18
CA ASP A 188 9.71 -3.87 -20.07
C ASP A 188 10.19 -4.25 -18.66
N LEU A 189 9.42 -3.90 -17.63
CA LEU A 189 9.75 -4.29 -16.26
C LEU A 189 9.72 -5.81 -16.10
N TYR A 190 8.73 -6.50 -16.68
CA TYR A 190 8.57 -7.95 -16.54
C TYR A 190 9.65 -8.77 -17.19
N ASP A 191 10.22 -8.31 -18.31
CA ASP A 191 11.32 -9.02 -18.98
C ASP A 191 12.57 -9.15 -18.08
N GLU A 192 12.73 -8.22 -17.14
CA GLU A 192 13.81 -8.22 -16.14
C GLU A 192 13.43 -8.92 -14.82
N LEU A 193 12.17 -9.34 -14.66
CA LEU A 193 11.69 -10.00 -13.44
C LEU A 193 11.81 -11.51 -13.54
N LYS A 194 12.42 -12.10 -12.51
CA LYS A 194 12.29 -13.53 -12.24
C LYS A 194 11.02 -13.77 -11.43
N LEU A 195 10.08 -14.50 -12.02
CA LEU A 195 8.84 -14.92 -11.39
C LEU A 195 8.88 -16.45 -11.17
N PRO A 196 8.88 -16.94 -9.92
CA PRO A 196 8.80 -18.37 -9.65
C PRO A 196 7.52 -18.99 -10.19
N ASP A 197 7.58 -20.23 -10.66
CA ASP A 197 6.43 -20.93 -11.26
C ASP A 197 5.22 -21.00 -10.33
N GLU A 198 5.46 -21.22 -9.04
CA GLU A 198 4.41 -21.26 -8.00
C GLU A 198 3.69 -19.92 -7.82
N MET A 199 4.30 -18.83 -8.26
CA MET A 199 3.75 -17.48 -8.16
C MET A 199 3.12 -16.97 -9.46
N LEU A 200 3.20 -17.74 -10.57
CA LEU A 200 2.62 -17.34 -11.85
C LEU A 200 1.14 -16.98 -11.72
N SER A 201 0.37 -17.81 -11.00
CA SER A 201 -1.06 -17.59 -10.74
C SER A 201 -1.32 -16.58 -9.63
N GLY A 202 -0.38 -16.39 -8.70
CA GLY A 202 -0.55 -15.56 -7.52
C GLY A 202 -1.57 -16.09 -6.51
N VAL A 203 -1.83 -15.29 -5.48
CA VAL A 203 -2.88 -15.56 -4.48
C VAL A 203 -4.01 -14.55 -4.60
N TYR A 204 -5.24 -15.02 -4.52
CA TYR A 204 -6.42 -14.15 -4.52
C TYR A 204 -6.65 -13.53 -3.13
N ALA A 205 -7.16 -12.30 -3.10
CA ALA A 205 -7.68 -11.67 -1.89
C ALA A 205 -8.82 -10.71 -2.20
N ASN A 206 -9.84 -10.70 -1.34
CA ASN A 206 -10.98 -9.78 -1.47
C ASN A 206 -11.04 -8.72 -0.37
N ALA A 207 -10.06 -8.73 0.54
CA ALA A 207 -9.87 -7.70 1.56
C ALA A 207 -8.39 -7.57 1.88
N VAL A 208 -8.01 -6.42 2.45
CA VAL A 208 -6.66 -6.18 2.95
C VAL A 208 -6.75 -5.46 4.29
N ARG A 209 -5.99 -5.96 5.27
CA ARG A 209 -5.77 -5.28 6.54
C ARG A 209 -4.37 -4.69 6.54
N ILE A 210 -4.28 -3.40 6.82
CA ILE A 210 -3.02 -2.65 6.81
C ILE A 210 -2.71 -2.24 8.25
N GLY A 211 -1.50 -2.57 8.70
CA GLY A 211 -0.92 -2.13 9.95
C GLY A 211 0.46 -1.52 9.70
N HIS A 212 1.01 -0.82 10.69
CA HIS A 212 2.33 -0.23 10.58
C HIS A 212 3.03 -0.17 11.94
N SER A 213 4.36 -0.22 11.89
CA SER A 213 5.28 0.10 12.98
C SER A 213 6.01 1.41 12.65
N ALA A 214 7.06 1.74 13.40
CA ALA A 214 7.92 2.88 13.08
C ALA A 214 8.78 2.67 11.83
N THR A 215 8.94 1.43 11.34
CA THR A 215 9.89 1.10 10.27
C THR A 215 9.23 0.43 9.06
N GLU A 216 8.08 -0.21 9.24
CA GLU A 216 7.45 -1.02 8.21
C GLU A 216 5.92 -0.92 8.23
N PHE A 217 5.31 -1.17 7.07
CA PHE A 217 3.89 -1.43 6.92
C PHE A 217 3.69 -2.91 6.62
N SER A 218 2.72 -3.52 7.29
CA SER A 218 2.29 -4.89 7.08
C SER A 218 0.94 -4.92 6.35
N PHE A 219 0.87 -5.71 5.29
CA PHE A 219 -0.33 -5.96 4.50
C PHE A 219 -0.75 -7.42 4.71
N ASP A 220 -1.86 -7.62 5.39
CA ASP A 220 -2.52 -8.92 5.51
C ASP A 220 -3.62 -8.98 4.45
N PHE A 221 -3.35 -9.69 3.35
CA PHE A 221 -4.32 -9.96 2.31
C PHE A 221 -5.22 -11.12 2.74
N ILE A 222 -6.52 -10.89 2.71
CA ILE A 222 -7.52 -11.77 3.31
C ILE A 222 -8.45 -12.30 2.23
N THR A 223 -8.67 -13.61 2.25
CA THR A 223 -9.79 -14.28 1.59
C THR A 223 -10.91 -14.46 2.60
N THR A 224 -12.02 -13.75 2.38
CA THR A 224 -13.21 -13.83 3.22
C THR A 224 -14.16 -14.87 2.65
N PHE A 225 -13.83 -16.15 2.87
CA PHE A 225 -14.66 -17.29 2.44
C PHE A 225 -15.26 -18.02 3.64
N PHE A 226 -16.45 -18.62 3.43
CA PHE A 226 -17.03 -19.56 4.39
C PHE A 226 -16.15 -20.82 4.49
N PRO A 227 -15.99 -21.46 5.67
CA PRO A 227 -16.56 -21.14 6.97
C PRO A 227 -15.77 -20.10 7.77
N ARG A 228 -14.51 -19.85 7.39
CA ARG A 228 -13.65 -18.88 8.09
C ARG A 228 -12.73 -18.15 7.12
N SER A 229 -12.68 -16.84 7.29
CA SER A 229 -11.72 -15.97 6.62
C SER A 229 -10.28 -16.42 6.89
N CYS A 230 -9.40 -16.24 5.93
CA CYS A 230 -8.01 -16.67 5.99
C CYS A 230 -7.09 -15.59 5.42
N VAL A 231 -5.90 -15.42 6.00
CA VAL A 231 -4.83 -14.61 5.39
C VAL A 231 -4.18 -15.44 4.28
N SER A 232 -4.30 -14.98 3.04
CA SER A 232 -3.73 -15.64 1.85
C SER A 232 -2.30 -15.19 1.58
N ALA A 233 -1.98 -13.93 1.87
CA ALA A 233 -0.61 -13.42 1.85
C ALA A 233 -0.38 -12.39 2.95
N ARG A 234 0.85 -12.36 3.46
CA ARG A 234 1.34 -11.32 4.36
C ARG A 234 2.58 -10.71 3.73
N VAL A 235 2.55 -9.40 3.51
CA VAL A 235 3.65 -8.66 2.91
C VAL A 235 4.08 -7.53 3.83
N HIS A 236 5.38 -7.39 4.04
CA HIS A 236 6.00 -6.32 4.81
C HIS A 236 6.76 -5.39 3.86
N MET A 237 6.57 -4.08 3.97
CA MET A 237 7.26 -3.10 3.16
C MET A 237 7.76 -1.95 4.03
N ALA A 238 8.99 -1.51 3.79
CA ALA A 238 9.57 -0.39 4.53
C ALA A 238 8.73 0.89 4.35
N ALA A 239 8.51 1.63 5.44
CA ALA A 239 7.67 2.84 5.44
C ALA A 239 8.03 3.86 4.34
N PRO A 240 9.32 4.12 4.02
CA PRO A 240 9.68 5.04 2.94
C PRO A 240 9.20 4.65 1.53
N ASN A 241 8.86 3.37 1.30
CA ASN A 241 8.36 2.90 0.00
C ASN A 241 6.84 3.07 -0.15
N ILE A 242 6.13 3.37 0.93
CA ILE A 242 4.67 3.40 0.98
C ILE A 242 4.05 4.56 0.19
N PRO A 243 4.58 5.80 0.22
CA PRO A 243 4.04 6.88 -0.59
C PRO A 243 4.02 6.52 -2.09
N ARG A 244 5.13 5.97 -2.60
CA ARG A 244 5.24 5.52 -4.00
C ARG A 244 4.23 4.43 -4.34
N LEU A 245 4.00 3.48 -3.42
CA LEU A 245 3.00 2.43 -3.61
C LEU A 245 1.59 3.03 -3.68
N LEU A 246 1.25 3.95 -2.78
CA LEU A 246 -0.04 4.62 -2.74
C LEU A 246 -0.29 5.43 -4.03
N ASP A 247 0.72 6.16 -4.49
CA ASP A 247 0.64 6.94 -5.72
C ASP A 247 0.42 6.02 -6.92
N SER A 248 1.20 4.94 -7.03
CA SER A 248 1.05 3.97 -8.12
C SER A 248 -0.32 3.32 -8.14
N LEU A 249 -0.85 2.89 -6.99
CA LEU A 249 -2.20 2.31 -6.88
C LEU A 249 -3.27 3.32 -7.28
N THR A 250 -3.14 4.58 -6.83
CA THR A 250 -4.10 5.65 -7.13
C THR A 250 -4.13 5.94 -8.63
N HIS A 251 -2.96 6.16 -9.25
CA HIS A 251 -2.86 6.47 -10.67
C HIS A 251 -3.39 5.31 -11.54
N SER A 252 -3.03 4.06 -11.24
CA SER A 252 -3.52 2.90 -11.98
C SER A 252 -5.05 2.76 -11.87
N PHE A 253 -5.61 3.03 -10.68
CA PHE A 253 -7.06 2.98 -10.49
C PHE A 253 -7.81 4.10 -11.22
N GLU A 254 -7.29 5.32 -11.24
CA GLU A 254 -7.88 6.42 -12.02
C GLU A 254 -7.82 6.15 -13.53
N GLN A 255 -6.73 5.58 -14.02
CA GLN A 255 -6.62 5.17 -15.43
C GLN A 255 -7.66 4.12 -15.78
N PHE A 256 -7.88 3.14 -14.89
CA PHE A 256 -8.96 2.16 -15.04
C PHE A 256 -10.33 2.84 -15.13
N GLN A 257 -10.64 3.78 -14.22
CA GLN A 257 -11.92 4.48 -14.21
C GLN A 257 -12.18 5.25 -15.51
N ARG A 258 -11.16 5.95 -16.04
CA ARG A 258 -11.26 6.67 -17.32
C ARG A 258 -11.60 5.72 -18.48
N LYS A 259 -10.89 4.58 -18.56
CA LYS A 259 -11.16 3.55 -19.59
C LYS A 259 -12.58 2.98 -19.49
N VAL A 260 -13.06 2.71 -18.27
CA VAL A 260 -14.42 2.21 -18.06
C VAL A 260 -15.48 3.22 -18.49
N ALA A 261 -15.28 4.50 -18.16
CA ALA A 261 -16.21 5.57 -18.55
C ALA A 261 -16.27 5.74 -20.08
N GLU A 262 -15.14 5.67 -20.77
CA GLU A 262 -15.07 5.71 -22.24
C GLU A 262 -15.80 4.52 -22.89
N GLN A 263 -15.66 3.33 -22.31
CA GLN A 263 -16.35 2.13 -22.79
C GLN A 263 -17.87 2.22 -22.60
N GLN A 264 -18.33 2.72 -21.44
CA GLN A 264 -19.76 2.93 -21.18
C GLN A 264 -20.37 3.94 -22.15
N LYS A 265 -19.65 5.03 -22.45
CA LYS A 265 -20.12 6.05 -23.40
C LYS A 265 -20.25 5.51 -24.83
N ARG A 266 -19.39 4.58 -25.25
CA ARG A 266 -19.47 3.93 -26.57
C ARG A 266 -20.62 2.92 -26.70
N GLN A 267 -21.13 2.41 -25.58
CA GLN A 267 -22.20 1.41 -25.56
C GLN A 267 -23.60 2.03 -25.43
N GLN A 268 -23.72 3.33 -25.15
CA GLN A 268 -25.01 4.02 -25.19
C GLN A 268 -25.40 4.26 -26.66
N PRO A 269 -26.55 3.73 -27.14
CA PRO A 269 -27.06 4.05 -28.47
C PRO A 269 -27.35 5.55 -28.56
N PRO A 270 -27.14 6.21 -29.71
CA PRO A 270 -27.60 7.58 -29.88
C PRO A 270 -29.13 7.63 -29.73
N GLU A 271 -29.62 8.28 -28.66
CA GLU A 271 -31.04 8.62 -28.53
C GLU A 271 -31.44 9.58 -29.65
N GLY A 272 -32.46 9.20 -30.43
CA GLY A 272 -33.25 10.16 -31.21
C GLY A 272 -32.91 10.29 -32.70
N GLY A 273 -33.00 9.21 -33.46
CA GLY A 273 -33.47 9.33 -34.85
C GLY A 273 -34.97 9.61 -34.84
N GLN A 274 -35.36 10.90 -34.90
CA GLN A 274 -36.77 11.28 -35.04
C GLN A 274 -37.39 10.57 -36.26
N PRO A 275 -38.52 9.85 -36.12
CA PRO A 275 -39.27 9.42 -37.30
C PRO A 275 -39.85 10.68 -37.96
N GLY A 276 -39.39 10.97 -39.18
CA GLY A 276 -39.94 12.04 -39.99
C GLY A 276 -41.43 11.82 -40.21
N ASN A 277 -42.23 12.83 -39.89
CA ASN A 277 -43.62 12.93 -40.33
C ASN A 277 -43.64 12.91 -41.87
N LEU A 278 -44.33 11.93 -42.43
CA LEU A 278 -44.89 11.92 -43.78
C LEU A 278 -46.40 11.67 -43.66
#